data_AF-A0A9E3IEF9-F1
#
_entry.id   AF-A0A9E3IEF9-F1
#
_cell.length_a   1.000
_cell.length_b   1.000
_cell.length_c   1.000
_cell.angle_alpha   90.00
_cell.angle_beta   90.00
_cell.angle_gamma   90.00
#
_symmetry.space_group_name_H-M   'P 1'
#
loop_
_entity.id
_entity.type
_entity.pdbx_description
1 polymer ?
#
loop_
_entity_poly.entity_id
_entity_poly.type
_entity_poly.pdbx_seq_one_letter_code
_entity_poly.pdbx_strand_id
1 'polypeptide(L)' 'MTHHLVAALAYDGLCTFEFGCAVEVFSLERPELDVDWYRFAACAESRGTVRAAGGISVQVPHGLAMLAR' A
#
# COMPACT_ATOMS: atom_id res chain seq x y z
N MET A 1 -13.22 17.39 2.43
CA MET A 1 -13.49 16.32 1.45
C MET A 1 -12.71 15.11 1.92
N THR A 2 -13.34 13.93 2.00
CA THR A 2 -12.65 12.72 2.47
C THR A 2 -11.91 12.11 1.29
N HIS A 3 -10.59 12.30 1.25
CA HIS A 3 -9.70 11.64 0.30
C HIS A 3 -10.01 10.14 0.22
N HIS A 4 -10.20 9.61 -0.99
CA HIS A 4 -10.39 8.19 -1.20
C HIS A 4 -9.15 7.43 -0.71
N LEU A 5 -9.37 6.39 0.11
CA LEU A 5 -8.30 5.53 0.61
C LEU A 5 -8.06 4.38 -0.39
N VAL A 6 -6.83 4.26 -0.85
CA VAL A 6 -6.31 3.08 -1.54
C VAL A 6 -5.51 2.26 -0.54
N ALA A 7 -6.02 1.08 -0.19
CA ALA A 7 -5.34 0.14 0.69
C ALA A 7 -4.73 -1.01 -0.14
N ALA A 8 -3.40 -1.12 -0.14
CA ALA A 8 -2.68 -2.19 -0.80
C ALA A 8 -2.42 -3.34 0.19
N LEU A 9 -2.91 -4.53 -0.13
CA LEU A 9 -2.69 -5.74 0.67
C LEU A 9 -1.31 -6.33 0.37
N ALA A 10 -0.45 -6.36 1.38
CA ALA A 10 0.77 -7.13 1.41
C ALA A 10 0.50 -8.50 2.06
N TYR A 11 1.10 -9.54 1.49
CA TYR A 11 0.93 -10.93 1.91
C TYR A 11 2.26 -11.67 1.75
N ASP A 12 2.43 -12.77 2.48
CA ASP A 12 3.66 -13.55 2.45
C ASP A 12 3.93 -14.13 1.06
N GLY A 13 5.17 -14.02 0.57
CA GLY A 13 5.48 -14.29 -0.84
C GLY A 13 5.06 -13.16 -1.77
N LEU A 14 5.09 -11.92 -1.28
CA LEU A 14 4.64 -10.74 -2.01
C LEU A 14 5.29 -10.62 -3.39
N CYS A 15 4.47 -10.35 -4.40
CA CYS A 15 4.93 -9.98 -5.73
C CYS A 15 5.49 -8.56 -5.70
N THR A 16 6.82 -8.44 -5.57
CA THR A 16 7.49 -7.16 -5.32
C THR A 16 7.22 -6.12 -6.39
N PHE A 17 7.21 -6.52 -7.68
CA PHE A 17 7.06 -5.58 -8.79
C PHE A 17 5.64 -4.99 -8.81
N GLU A 18 4.63 -5.83 -8.78
CA GLU A 18 3.22 -5.44 -8.83
C GLU A 18 2.84 -4.59 -7.62
N PHE A 19 3.32 -4.97 -6.42
CA PHE A 19 3.15 -4.17 -5.22
C PHE A 19 3.85 -2.81 -5.35
N GLY A 20 5.08 -2.80 -5.89
CA GLY A 20 5.83 -1.57 -6.17
C GLY A 20 5.11 -0.64 -7.15
N CYS A 21 4.47 -1.17 -8.20
CA CYS A 21 3.66 -0.37 -9.11
C CYS A 21 2.47 0.29 -8.40
N ALA A 22 1.77 -0.43 -7.52
CA ALA A 22 0.68 0.16 -6.74
C ALA A 22 1.18 1.27 -5.81
N VAL A 23 2.33 1.06 -5.16
CA VAL A 23 2.98 2.08 -4.33
C VAL A 23 3.35 3.31 -5.17
N GLU A 24 4.02 3.14 -6.31
CA GLU A 24 4.45 4.25 -7.17
C GLU A 24 3.27 5.09 -7.68
N VAL A 25 2.17 4.44 -8.08
CA VAL A 25 1.00 5.13 -8.63
C VAL A 25 0.20 5.87 -7.55
N PHE A 26 -0.01 5.25 -6.38
CA PHE A 26 -0.97 5.76 -5.40
C PHE A 26 -0.35 6.42 -4.17
N SER A 27 0.89 6.07 -3.80
CA SER A 27 1.53 6.66 -2.61
C SER A 27 2.31 7.94 -2.92
N LEU A 28 2.80 8.09 -4.16
CA LEU A 28 3.49 9.30 -4.57
C LEU A 28 2.47 10.43 -4.73
N GLU A 29 2.65 11.52 -3.99
CA GLU A 29 1.83 12.71 -4.14
C GLU A 29 2.05 13.34 -5.52
N ARG A 30 0.97 13.78 -6.16
CA ARG A 30 0.99 14.40 -7.49
C ARG A 30 0.33 15.78 -7.45
N PRO A 31 0.90 16.76 -6.71
CA PRO A 31 0.31 18.07 -6.54
C PRO A 31 0.13 18.83 -7.86
N GLU A 32 0.90 18.50 -8.89
CA GLU A 32 0.81 19.10 -10.21
C GLU A 32 -0.51 18.83 -10.95
N LEU A 33 -1.29 17.84 -10.50
CA LEU A 33 -2.55 17.46 -11.14
C LEU A 33 -3.75 18.28 -10.63
N ASP A 34 -3.60 19.05 -9.54
CA ASP A 34 -4.66 19.89 -8.94
C ASP A 34 -6.00 19.15 -8.74
N VAL A 35 -5.92 17.89 -8.29
CA VAL A 35 -7.08 17.05 -7.96
C VAL A 35 -7.01 16.55 -6.52
N ASP A 36 -8.16 16.11 -6.00
CA ASP A 36 -8.23 15.43 -4.70
C ASP A 36 -7.49 14.08 -4.80
N TRP A 37 -6.21 14.07 -4.41
CA TRP A 37 -5.36 12.89 -4.50
C TRP A 37 -5.78 11.81 -3.49
N TYR A 38 -5.34 10.58 -3.73
CA TYR A 38 -5.63 9.46 -2.84
C TYR A 38 -4.84 9.56 -1.54
N ARG A 39 -5.40 9.02 -0.46
CA ARG A 39 -4.57 8.51 0.64
C ARG A 39 -4.19 7.08 0.34
N PHE A 40 -2.97 6.71 0.67
CA PHE A 40 -2.47 5.36 0.49
C PHE A 40 -2.14 4.70 1.84
N ALA A 41 -2.40 3.40 1.94
CA ALA A 41 -1.93 2.58 3.05
C ALA A 41 -1.56 1.17 2.59
N ALA A 42 -0.38 0.69 2.97
CA ALA A 42 -0.06 -0.73 2.91
C ALA A 42 -0.63 -1.42 4.16
N CYS A 43 -1.31 -2.55 3.98
CA CYS A 43 -1.87 -3.35 5.07
C CYS A 43 -1.61 -4.84 4.87
N ALA A 44 -1.64 -5.63 5.94
CA ALA A 44 -1.43 -7.07 5.90
C ALA A 44 -2.41 -7.79 6.84
N GLU A 45 -2.52 -9.11 6.71
CA GLU A 45 -3.30 -9.94 7.64
C GLU A 45 -2.81 -9.76 9.10
N SER A 46 -1.50 -9.81 9.29
CA SER A 46 -0.82 -9.49 10.54
C SER A 46 0.13 -8.32 10.32
N ARG A 47 0.09 -7.33 11.22
CA ARG A 47 1.00 -6.17 11.18
C ARG A 47 2.44 -6.67 11.34
N GLY A 48 3.38 -6.03 10.64
CA GLY A 48 4.81 -6.33 10.75
C GLY A 48 5.46 -6.65 9.40
N THR A 49 6.44 -7.55 9.43
CA THR A 49 7.29 -7.85 8.28
C THR A 49 6.64 -8.86 7.35
N VAL A 50 6.52 -8.50 6.08
CA VAL A 50 6.08 -9.39 4.99
C VAL A 50 7.29 -9.76 4.13
N ARG A 51 7.43 -11.04 3.79
CA ARG A 51 8.49 -11.52 2.89
C ARG A 51 8.05 -11.35 1.44
N ALA A 52 8.96 -10.84 0.62
CA ALA A 52 8.75 -10.65 -0.80
C ALA A 52 9.82 -11.41 -1.61
N ALA A 53 9.66 -11.44 -2.93
CA ALA A 53 10.62 -12.07 -3.82
C ALA A 53 12.01 -11.39 -3.75
N GLY A 54 13.08 -12.16 -3.96
CA GLY A 54 14.44 -11.63 -4.08
C GLY A 54 15.13 -11.28 -2.75
N GLY A 55 14.67 -11.85 -1.63
CA GLY A 55 15.24 -11.57 -0.31
C GLY A 55 14.80 -10.22 0.29
N ILE A 56 13.79 -9.60 -0.31
CA ILE A 56 13.21 -8.33 0.14
C ILE A 56 12.20 -8.61 1.26
N SER A 57 12.13 -7.69 2.20
CA SER A 57 11.06 -7.64 3.20
C SER A 57 10.44 -6.26 3.24
N VAL A 58 9.13 -6.21 3.49
CA VAL A 58 8.37 -4.97 3.59
C VAL A 58 7.81 -4.87 5.01
N GLN A 59 8.01 -3.73 5.67
CA GLN A 59 7.34 -3.45 6.94
C GLN A 59 5.96 -2.85 6.67
N VAL A 60 4.94 -3.48 7.23
CA VAL A 60 3.55 -3.11 6.99
C VAL A 60 2.90 -2.73 8.32
N PRO A 61 2.66 -1.43 8.55
CA PRO A 61 2.23 -0.95 9.85
C PRO A 61 0.72 -1.11 10.09
N HIS A 62 -0.08 -1.43 9.07
CA HIS A 62 -1.54 -1.52 9.18
C HIS A 62 -2.07 -2.94 9.00
N GLY A 63 -3.20 -3.23 9.64
CA GLY A 63 -3.93 -4.49 9.49
C GLY A 63 -5.10 -4.38 8.52
N LEU A 64 -5.83 -5.48 8.30
CA LEU A 64 -6.97 -5.57 7.38
C LEU A 64 -8.12 -4.59 7.64
N ALA A 65 -8.16 -3.94 8.81
CA ALA A 65 -9.13 -2.87 9.11
C ALA A 65 -9.08 -1.72 8.09
N MET A 66 -7.97 -1.54 7.36
CA MET A 66 -7.86 -0.55 6.28
C MET A 66 -8.76 -0.85 5.08
N LEU A 67 -9.26 -2.08 4.95
CA LEU A 67 -10.17 -2.52 3.89
C LEU A 67 -11.65 -2.39 4.29
N ALA A 68 -11.95 -1.95 5.52
CA ALA A 68 -13.31 -1.70 5.96
C ALA A 68 -13.92 -0.52 5.19
N ARG A 69 -15.22 -0.62 4.88
CA ARG A 69 -16.00 0.41 4.17
C ARG A 69 -16.52 1.48 5.10
#